data_AF-A0A9P5DRG0-F1
#
_entry.id   AF-A0A9P5DRG0-F1
#
_cell.length_a   1.000
_cell.length_b   1.000
_cell.length_c   1.000
_cell.angle_alpha   90.00
_cell.angle_beta   90.00
_cell.angle_gamma   90.00
#
_symmetry.space_group_name_H-M   'P 1'
#
loop_
_entity.id
_entity.type
_entity.pdbx_description
1 polymer ?
#
loop_
_entity_poly.entity_id
_entity_poly.type
_entity_poly.pdbx_seq_one_letter_code
_entity_poly.pdbx_strand_id
1 'polypeptide(L)'
;MNLFCRPLRVRTFTANVNAIVPFHTLLKRQYFSGTISAKQTRNLNLAMHSHGDLNNSHAGRAAINLAADPAYSYQSLAISAEKDDLDTREQYRPFLFDGNLSNNDWISELELSTAIKMVQSEILDKGLDRLRILVLYGSLRSRSYSKLLAYEAARILFRLGCDVRVFDPAGLPQKDDIQHDHPKVQELRELSKWSDGHVWVSPEQHGNLTGIFKQQIDWIPLSSGSVRPTQGRTLAIAQVSGGSQSFNAVNSLRILGRWMRMFVIPNQSSVPKAYTQFTSEDEGSRMLASSNRERLVDCMEELVKYTIVMRPHFDLFGDRFSEREERKAKEAKGEK
;
A
#
# COMPACT_ATOMS: atom_id res chain seq x y z
N MET A 1 -67.64 28.56 11.22
CA MET A 1 -66.93 28.59 9.93
C MET A 1 -66.35 27.21 9.68
N ASN A 2 -67.04 26.42 8.85
CA ASN A 2 -66.52 25.18 8.27
C ASN A 2 -65.32 25.52 7.35
N LEU A 3 -64.30 24.66 7.26
CA LEU A 3 -64.04 23.89 6.03
C LEU A 3 -62.80 22.97 6.18
N PHE A 4 -63.12 21.67 6.21
CA PHE A 4 -62.49 20.57 5.47
C PHE A 4 -61.06 20.10 5.79
N CYS A 5 -61.03 18.99 6.55
CA CYS A 5 -60.10 17.88 6.40
C CYS A 5 -59.95 17.45 4.93
N ARG A 6 -58.71 17.28 4.47
CA ARG A 6 -58.37 16.54 3.25
C ARG A 6 -57.95 15.10 3.62
N PRO A 7 -58.53 14.05 3.03
CA PRO A 7 -58.00 12.70 3.16
C PRO A 7 -56.87 12.46 2.15
N LEU A 8 -55.70 12.04 2.63
CA LEU A 8 -54.60 11.57 1.81
C LEU A 8 -54.93 10.16 1.28
N ARG A 9 -55.03 10.05 -0.04
CA ARG A 9 -55.29 8.81 -0.80
C ARG A 9 -54.28 7.72 -0.46
N VAL A 10 -54.80 6.58 -0.01
CA VAL A 10 -54.11 5.29 -0.03
C VAL A 10 -53.85 4.89 -1.48
N ARG A 11 -52.58 4.89 -1.90
CA ARG A 11 -52.16 4.21 -3.14
C ARG A 11 -51.91 2.74 -2.80
N THR A 12 -52.86 1.90 -3.15
CA THR A 12 -52.68 0.46 -3.27
C THR A 12 -51.61 0.17 -4.34
N PHE A 13 -50.41 -0.20 -3.91
CA PHE A 13 -49.44 -0.86 -4.78
C PHE A 13 -49.83 -2.34 -4.85
N THR A 14 -50.49 -2.72 -5.95
CA THR A 14 -50.63 -4.11 -6.35
C THR A 14 -49.24 -4.64 -6.71
N ALA A 15 -48.62 -5.38 -5.79
CA ALA A 15 -47.41 -6.15 -6.07
C ALA A 15 -47.80 -7.34 -6.96
N ASN A 16 -47.41 -7.26 -8.23
CA ASN A 16 -47.64 -8.34 -9.18
C ASN A 16 -46.68 -9.48 -8.86
N VAL A 17 -47.22 -10.54 -8.28
CA VAL A 17 -46.55 -11.82 -8.06
C VAL A 17 -46.49 -12.54 -9.41
N ASN A 18 -45.33 -12.49 -10.08
CA ASN A 18 -44.80 -13.52 -10.98
C ASN A 18 -43.67 -12.96 -11.85
N ALA A 19 -42.42 -13.17 -11.42
CA ALA A 19 -41.27 -13.29 -12.33
C ALA A 19 -40.12 -13.94 -11.55
N ILE A 20 -40.21 -15.27 -11.38
CA ILE A 20 -39.07 -16.10 -11.04
C ILE A 20 -38.16 -16.11 -12.27
N VAL A 21 -37.03 -15.40 -12.21
CA VAL A 21 -35.98 -15.46 -13.24
C VAL A 21 -34.85 -16.33 -12.69
N PRO A 22 -34.46 -17.43 -13.35
CA PRO A 22 -33.53 -18.40 -12.81
C PRO A 22 -32.10 -17.82 -12.72
N PHE A 23 -31.45 -18.19 -11.62
CA PHE A 23 -30.11 -17.80 -11.17
C PHE A 23 -29.02 -18.44 -12.05
N HIS A 24 -28.94 -18.06 -13.33
CA HIS A 24 -27.91 -18.57 -14.23
C HIS A 24 -27.65 -17.67 -15.44
N THR A 25 -27.43 -16.36 -15.24
CA THR A 25 -26.99 -15.48 -16.35
C THR A 25 -26.39 -14.15 -15.87
N LEU A 26 -25.37 -14.16 -15.00
CA LEU A 26 -24.68 -12.91 -14.59
C LEU A 26 -23.17 -13.07 -14.36
N LEU A 27 -22.49 -13.90 -15.17
CA LEU A 27 -21.02 -14.08 -15.08
C LEU A 27 -20.32 -14.23 -16.45
N LYS A 28 -20.84 -13.56 -17.49
CA LYS A 28 -20.12 -13.42 -18.77
C LYS A 28 -20.25 -12.00 -19.30
N ARG A 29 -19.32 -11.12 -18.91
CA ARG A 29 -18.95 -9.96 -19.73
C ARG A 29 -17.51 -9.52 -19.44
N GLN A 30 -16.68 -9.78 -20.46
CA GLN A 30 -15.53 -8.98 -20.88
C GLN A 30 -14.44 -8.67 -19.83
N TYR A 31 -13.57 -9.65 -19.60
CA TYR A 31 -12.15 -9.37 -19.37
C TYR A 31 -11.37 -10.01 -20.52
N PHE A 32 -10.51 -9.21 -21.16
CA PHE A 32 -9.59 -9.56 -22.26
C PHE A 32 -10.23 -9.91 -23.62
N SER A 33 -10.49 -8.88 -24.43
CA SER A 33 -10.61 -8.98 -25.88
C SER A 33 -9.43 -8.24 -26.52
N GLY A 34 -8.26 -8.87 -26.51
CA GLY A 34 -7.10 -8.47 -27.29
C GLY A 34 -6.56 -9.72 -27.99
N THR A 35 -6.61 -9.73 -29.32
CA THR A 35 -6.06 -10.78 -30.17
C THR A 35 -4.53 -10.79 -30.05
N ILE A 36 -4.00 -11.68 -29.21
CA ILE A 36 -2.55 -11.93 -29.11
C ILE A 36 -2.19 -12.98 -30.16
N SER A 37 -1.50 -12.57 -31.23
CA SER A 37 -0.82 -13.48 -32.14
C SER A 37 0.52 -13.87 -31.53
N ALA A 38 0.57 -15.02 -30.85
CA ALA A 38 1.80 -15.57 -30.29
C ALA A 38 2.46 -16.54 -31.28
N LYS A 39 3.57 -16.12 -31.91
CA LYS A 39 4.52 -17.07 -32.52
C LYS A 39 5.30 -17.75 -31.39
N GLN A 40 5.01 -19.03 -31.18
CA GLN A 40 5.60 -19.85 -30.12
C GLN A 40 6.93 -20.45 -30.60
N THR A 41 8.06 -19.90 -30.15
CA THR A 41 9.37 -20.55 -30.34
C THR A 41 9.62 -21.48 -29.17
N ARG A 42 9.53 -22.80 -29.40
CA ARG A 42 9.81 -23.84 -28.40
C ARG A 42 11.34 -24.01 -28.27
N ASN A 43 11.92 -23.59 -27.15
CA ASN A 43 13.24 -24.07 -26.73
C ASN A 43 13.07 -25.38 -25.95
N LEU A 44 13.63 -26.46 -26.49
CA LEU A 44 13.77 -27.76 -25.82
C LEU A 44 14.85 -27.62 -24.72
N ASN A 45 14.45 -27.59 -23.46
CA ASN A 45 15.38 -27.71 -22.34
C ASN A 45 15.53 -29.16 -21.91
N LEU A 46 16.81 -29.56 -21.74
CA LEU A 46 17.26 -30.83 -21.18
C LEU A 46 16.54 -31.16 -19.86
N ALA A 47 16.09 -32.40 -19.73
CA ALA A 47 15.55 -32.95 -18.50
C ALA A 47 16.66 -33.08 -17.45
N MET A 48 16.68 -32.17 -16.46
CA MET A 48 17.43 -32.39 -15.22
C MET A 48 16.62 -33.30 -14.30
N HIS A 49 17.21 -34.40 -13.84
CA HIS A 49 16.61 -35.32 -12.89
C HIS A 49 16.32 -34.62 -11.55
N SER A 50 15.11 -34.82 -11.01
CA SER A 50 14.52 -34.08 -9.89
C SER A 50 15.20 -34.22 -8.52
N HIS A 51 16.29 -34.98 -8.40
CA HIS A 51 16.95 -35.23 -7.13
C HIS A 51 18.09 -34.21 -6.91
N GLY A 52 17.79 -33.14 -6.17
CA GLY A 52 18.81 -32.20 -5.66
C GLY A 52 18.52 -30.72 -5.92
N ASP A 53 17.47 -30.39 -6.66
CA ASP A 53 17.09 -28.98 -6.88
C ASP A 53 16.32 -28.41 -5.69
N LEU A 54 17.03 -27.70 -4.82
CA LEU A 54 16.45 -26.99 -3.66
C LEU A 54 15.40 -25.95 -4.06
N ASN A 55 15.42 -25.47 -5.32
CA ASN A 55 14.48 -24.49 -5.83
C ASN A 55 13.25 -25.12 -6.49
N ASN A 56 13.17 -26.46 -6.57
CA ASN A 56 12.07 -27.20 -7.18
C ASN A 56 11.68 -26.65 -8.57
N SER A 57 12.66 -26.32 -9.42
CA SER A 57 12.48 -25.69 -10.73
C SER A 57 11.60 -26.52 -11.67
N HIS A 58 11.54 -27.84 -11.47
CA HIS A 58 10.63 -28.75 -12.17
C HIS A 58 9.14 -28.44 -11.93
N ALA A 59 8.80 -27.80 -10.81
CA ALA A 59 7.45 -27.34 -10.49
C ALA A 59 7.17 -25.91 -11.01
N GLY A 60 8.11 -25.32 -11.76
CA GLY A 60 7.99 -23.99 -12.33
C GLY A 60 6.82 -23.88 -13.30
N ARG A 61 6.00 -22.83 -13.14
CA ARG A 61 4.98 -22.46 -14.13
C ARG A 61 5.62 -21.63 -15.23
N ALA A 62 5.09 -21.73 -16.45
CA ALA A 62 5.51 -20.87 -17.54
C ALA A 62 5.30 -19.39 -17.16
N ALA A 63 6.38 -18.61 -17.18
CA ALA A 63 6.32 -17.18 -16.93
C ALA A 63 5.96 -16.44 -18.21
N ILE A 64 5.02 -15.49 -18.11
CA ILE A 64 4.72 -14.57 -19.20
C ILE A 64 5.67 -13.38 -19.05
N ASN A 65 6.44 -13.10 -20.10
CA ASN A 65 7.24 -11.89 -20.16
C ASN A 65 6.35 -10.74 -20.67
N LEU A 66 6.18 -9.71 -19.84
CA LEU A 66 5.48 -8.49 -20.21
C LEU A 66 6.53 -7.51 -20.74
N ALA A 67 6.47 -7.22 -22.04
CA ALA A 67 7.36 -6.22 -22.64
C ALA A 67 7.02 -4.82 -22.11
N ALA A 68 8.05 -4.00 -21.90
CA ALA A 68 7.88 -2.60 -21.56
C ALA A 68 7.07 -1.88 -22.65
N ASP A 69 6.12 -1.04 -22.23
CA ASP A 69 5.29 -0.25 -23.14
C ASP A 69 6.00 1.08 -23.42
N PRO A 70 6.51 1.33 -24.64
CA PRO A 70 7.28 2.53 -24.94
C PRO A 70 6.51 3.83 -24.69
N ALA A 71 5.16 3.78 -24.72
CA ALA A 71 4.33 4.93 -24.43
C ALA A 71 4.35 5.36 -22.96
N TYR A 72 4.78 4.48 -22.04
CA TYR A 72 4.83 4.72 -20.59
C TYR A 72 6.24 4.59 -20.01
N SER A 73 7.21 4.12 -20.80
CA SER A 73 8.61 4.00 -20.36
C SER A 73 9.17 5.36 -19.92
N TYR A 74 9.84 5.34 -18.77
CA TYR A 74 10.48 6.50 -18.13
C TYR A 74 9.57 7.69 -17.78
N GLN A 75 8.24 7.53 -17.90
CA GLN A 75 7.30 8.58 -17.53
C GLN A 75 7.21 8.76 -16.00
N SER A 76 6.65 9.90 -15.58
CA SER A 76 6.35 10.21 -14.19
C SER A 76 4.91 10.68 -14.07
N LEU A 77 4.19 10.12 -13.10
CA LEU A 77 2.82 10.53 -12.74
C LEU A 77 2.80 11.34 -11.45
N ALA A 78 3.96 11.81 -11.00
CA ALA A 78 4.12 12.62 -9.80
C ALA A 78 3.25 13.87 -9.79
N ILE A 79 2.85 14.29 -8.59
CA ILE A 79 2.04 15.49 -8.40
C ILE A 79 2.96 16.73 -8.56
N SER A 80 2.70 17.54 -9.58
CA SER A 80 3.43 18.79 -9.79
C SER A 80 3.18 19.76 -8.64
N ALA A 81 4.15 20.62 -8.33
CA ALA A 81 4.04 21.59 -7.23
C ALA A 81 2.77 22.46 -7.34
N GLU A 82 2.37 22.82 -8.55
CA GLU A 82 1.17 23.63 -8.84
C GLU A 82 -0.15 22.91 -8.52
N LYS A 83 -0.16 21.58 -8.55
CA LYS A 83 -1.35 20.75 -8.30
C LYS A 83 -1.34 20.14 -6.92
N ASP A 84 -0.29 20.38 -6.14
CA ASP A 84 -0.10 19.83 -4.81
C ASP A 84 -0.53 20.84 -3.76
N ASP A 85 -1.22 20.36 -2.73
CA ASP A 85 -1.55 21.19 -1.58
C ASP A 85 -0.26 21.62 -0.85
N LEU A 86 -0.12 22.92 -0.60
CA LEU A 86 1.13 23.49 -0.07
C LEU A 86 1.45 22.94 1.33
N ASP A 87 0.47 22.91 2.22
CA ASP A 87 0.62 22.42 3.58
C ASP A 87 1.00 20.93 3.59
N THR A 88 0.32 20.13 2.76
CA THR A 88 0.63 18.69 2.61
C THR A 88 2.05 18.48 2.06
N ARG A 89 2.47 19.27 1.06
CA ARG A 89 3.78 19.15 0.44
C ARG A 89 4.89 19.51 1.42
N GLU A 90 4.74 20.58 2.17
CA GLU A 90 5.73 21.02 3.16
C GLU A 90 5.80 20.04 4.34
N GLN A 91 4.66 19.64 4.89
CA GLN A 91 4.62 18.83 6.11
C GLN A 91 4.98 17.36 5.86
N TYR A 92 4.44 16.76 4.79
CA TYR A 92 4.47 15.30 4.61
C TYR A 92 5.36 14.82 3.46
N ARG A 93 5.95 15.73 2.67
CA ARG A 93 6.83 15.37 1.55
C ARG A 93 8.26 15.89 1.66
N PRO A 94 8.94 15.72 2.82
CA PRO A 94 10.33 16.12 3.01
C PRO A 94 11.32 15.30 2.16
N PHE A 95 10.84 14.32 1.39
CA PHE A 95 11.64 13.55 0.45
C PHE A 95 11.81 14.24 -0.92
N LEU A 96 11.08 15.31 -1.22
CA LEU A 96 11.25 16.08 -2.45
C LEU A 96 12.46 17.02 -2.34
N PHE A 97 13.31 17.06 -3.37
CA PHE A 97 14.48 17.94 -3.42
C PHE A 97 14.07 19.30 -3.98
N ASP A 98 14.42 20.41 -3.31
CA ASP A 98 14.02 21.76 -3.72
C ASP A 98 12.52 21.90 -4.06
N GLY A 99 11.69 21.10 -3.36
CA GLY A 99 10.25 21.04 -3.60
C GLY A 99 9.85 20.38 -4.92
N ASN A 100 10.68 19.58 -5.59
CA ASN A 100 10.36 18.77 -6.77
C ASN A 100 11.07 17.39 -6.78
N LEU A 101 10.60 16.46 -7.63
CA LEU A 101 11.41 15.28 -7.99
C LEU A 101 12.49 15.74 -8.97
N SER A 102 13.76 15.41 -8.70
CA SER A 102 14.82 15.68 -9.67
C SER A 102 14.58 14.84 -10.93
N ASN A 103 14.42 15.49 -12.07
CA ASN A 103 14.26 14.80 -13.36
C ASN A 103 15.54 14.07 -13.80
N ASN A 104 16.67 14.32 -13.11
CA ASN A 104 17.99 13.78 -13.44
C ASN A 104 18.52 12.85 -12.33
N ASP A 105 17.65 12.09 -11.66
CA ASP A 105 18.08 11.11 -10.66
C ASP A 105 17.82 9.66 -11.10
N TRP A 106 18.41 8.70 -10.38
CA TRP A 106 18.27 7.29 -10.72
C TRP A 106 16.82 6.78 -10.67
N ILE A 107 15.90 7.49 -10.00
CA ILE A 107 14.48 7.13 -9.93
C ILE A 107 13.79 7.51 -11.23
N SER A 108 14.15 8.63 -11.87
CA SER A 108 13.63 9.02 -13.19
C SER A 108 14.05 8.04 -14.29
N GLU A 109 15.19 7.37 -14.12
CA GLU A 109 15.73 6.35 -15.02
C GLU A 109 15.13 4.94 -14.84
N LEU A 110 14.24 4.72 -13.87
CA LEU A 110 13.65 3.38 -13.67
C LEU A 110 12.62 3.07 -14.77
N GLU A 111 12.74 1.88 -15.38
CA GLU A 111 11.70 1.30 -16.22
C GLU A 111 10.57 0.79 -15.32
N LEU A 112 9.43 1.50 -15.31
CA LEU A 112 8.23 1.17 -14.53
C LEU A 112 6.96 1.24 -15.39
N SER A 113 7.08 1.05 -16.72
CA SER A 113 5.98 1.29 -17.66
C SER A 113 4.73 0.49 -17.31
N THR A 114 4.89 -0.75 -16.85
CA THR A 114 3.76 -1.60 -16.47
C THR A 114 2.95 -0.98 -15.32
N ALA A 115 3.61 -0.57 -14.23
CA ALA A 115 2.93 0.04 -13.09
C ALA A 115 2.37 1.43 -13.42
N ILE A 116 3.11 2.24 -14.18
CA ILE A 116 2.65 3.55 -14.64
C ILE A 116 1.38 3.41 -15.48
N LYS A 117 1.37 2.50 -16.45
CA LYS A 117 0.20 2.21 -17.28
C LYS A 117 -1.00 1.79 -16.43
N MET A 118 -0.79 0.93 -15.43
CA MET A 118 -1.87 0.53 -14.52
C MET A 118 -2.40 1.71 -13.70
N VAL A 119 -1.55 2.58 -13.16
CA VAL A 119 -2.01 3.77 -12.43
C VAL A 119 -2.77 4.71 -13.35
N GLN A 120 -2.28 4.95 -14.57
CA GLN A 120 -2.95 5.77 -15.55
C GLN A 120 -4.35 5.22 -15.88
N SER A 121 -4.44 3.96 -16.31
CA SER A 121 -5.70 3.38 -16.81
C SER A 121 -6.71 3.04 -15.71
N GLU A 122 -6.23 2.59 -14.55
CA GLU A 122 -7.11 2.10 -13.48
C GLU A 122 -7.49 3.18 -12.47
N ILE A 123 -6.72 4.27 -12.37
CA ILE A 123 -6.93 5.33 -11.38
C ILE A 123 -7.20 6.66 -12.06
N LEU A 124 -6.26 7.18 -12.84
CA LEU A 124 -6.32 8.56 -13.34
C LEU A 124 -7.36 8.73 -14.45
N ASP A 125 -7.39 7.86 -15.46
CA ASP A 125 -8.35 7.91 -16.57
C ASP A 125 -9.79 7.70 -16.11
N LYS A 126 -9.97 6.98 -14.99
CA LYS A 126 -11.28 6.76 -14.36
C LYS A 126 -11.70 7.90 -13.44
N GLY A 127 -10.88 8.94 -13.28
CA GLY A 127 -11.15 10.06 -12.39
C GLY A 127 -11.23 9.68 -10.91
N LEU A 128 -10.57 8.59 -10.50
CA LEU A 128 -10.52 8.17 -9.10
C LEU A 128 -9.43 8.92 -8.36
N ASP A 129 -9.59 9.04 -7.03
CA ASP A 129 -8.52 9.53 -6.17
C ASP A 129 -7.26 8.69 -6.33
N ARG A 130 -6.10 9.37 -6.29
CA ARG A 130 -4.78 8.72 -6.28
C ARG A 130 -4.68 7.74 -5.11
N LEU A 131 -3.83 6.72 -5.27
CA LEU A 131 -3.54 5.79 -4.19
C LEU A 131 -2.85 6.53 -3.05
N ARG A 132 -3.39 6.42 -1.85
CA ARG A 132 -2.92 7.14 -0.66
C ARG A 132 -1.97 6.26 0.15
N ILE A 133 -0.70 6.61 0.22
CA ILE A 133 0.32 5.80 0.88
C ILE A 133 0.92 6.54 2.08
N LEU A 134 0.76 5.95 3.27
CA LEU A 134 1.41 6.43 4.50
C LEU A 134 2.75 5.72 4.68
N VAL A 135 3.82 6.48 4.89
CA VAL A 135 5.16 5.95 5.14
C VAL A 135 5.56 6.23 6.59
N LEU A 136 5.92 5.18 7.32
CA LEU A 136 6.41 5.23 8.70
C LEU A 136 7.87 4.78 8.77
N TYR A 137 8.67 5.41 9.62
CA TYR A 137 10.07 5.03 9.84
C TYR A 137 10.45 4.94 11.33
N GLY A 138 11.46 4.13 11.65
CA GLY A 138 11.76 3.69 13.02
C GLY A 138 12.95 4.32 13.72
N SER A 139 13.42 5.51 13.33
CA SER A 139 14.58 6.12 14.00
C SER A 139 14.58 7.64 13.90
N LEU A 140 14.80 8.28 15.05
CA LEU A 140 14.94 9.73 15.27
C LEU A 140 16.39 10.22 15.25
N ARG A 141 17.37 9.35 14.92
CA ARG A 141 18.77 9.78 14.78
C ARG A 141 18.88 10.86 13.69
N SER A 142 19.81 11.80 13.86
CA SER A 142 20.12 12.82 12.84
C SER A 142 20.35 12.18 11.47
N ARG A 143 21.27 11.21 11.41
CA ARG A 143 21.49 10.35 10.25
C ARG A 143 20.78 9.01 10.41
N SER A 144 19.52 8.96 10.00
CA SER A 144 18.65 7.78 10.13
C SER A 144 18.51 7.03 8.80
N TYR A 145 19.18 5.88 8.65
CA TYR A 145 19.10 5.08 7.41
C TYR A 145 17.70 4.52 7.12
N SER A 146 16.88 4.26 8.15
CA SER A 146 15.48 3.87 7.93
C SER A 146 14.66 5.03 7.38
N LYS A 147 14.96 6.28 7.80
CA LYS A 147 14.34 7.48 7.26
C LYS A 147 14.77 7.72 5.81
N LEU A 148 16.07 7.57 5.51
CA LEU A 148 16.58 7.66 4.14
C LEU A 148 15.97 6.60 3.22
N LEU A 149 15.87 5.34 3.66
CA LEU A 149 15.24 4.27 2.89
C LEU A 149 13.72 4.53 2.69
N ALA A 150 13.04 5.05 3.72
CA ALA A 150 11.65 5.48 3.62
C ALA A 150 11.46 6.61 2.60
N TYR A 151 12.40 7.55 2.51
CA TYR A 151 12.35 8.62 1.51
C TYR A 151 12.56 8.11 0.09
N GLU A 152 13.47 7.16 -0.13
CA GLU A 152 13.62 6.54 -1.47
C GLU A 152 12.37 5.75 -1.87
N ALA A 153 11.77 5.00 -0.93
CA ALA A 153 10.47 4.35 -1.13
C ALA A 153 9.39 5.37 -1.53
N ALA A 154 9.32 6.49 -0.78
CA ALA A 154 8.35 7.55 -1.04
C ALA A 154 8.54 8.20 -2.42
N ARG A 155 9.79 8.44 -2.86
CA ARG A 155 10.07 9.00 -4.19
C ARG A 155 9.63 8.06 -5.33
N ILE A 156 9.88 6.77 -5.20
CA ILE A 156 9.45 5.77 -6.19
C ILE A 156 7.91 5.77 -6.29
N LEU A 157 7.22 5.70 -5.15
CA LEU A 157 5.75 5.70 -5.11
C LEU A 157 5.15 7.02 -5.63
N PHE A 158 5.80 8.13 -5.32
CA PHE A 158 5.38 9.45 -5.78
C PHE A 158 5.54 9.56 -7.30
N ARG A 159 6.65 9.07 -7.88
CA ARG A 159 6.83 8.95 -9.34
C ARG A 159 5.76 8.08 -10.00
N LEU A 160 5.38 6.98 -9.35
CA LEU A 160 4.29 6.11 -9.83
C LEU A 160 2.91 6.77 -9.76
N GLY A 161 2.78 7.96 -9.14
CA GLY A 161 1.54 8.73 -9.09
C GLY A 161 0.71 8.54 -7.83
N CYS A 162 1.29 7.96 -6.77
CA CYS A 162 0.63 7.90 -5.46
C CYS A 162 0.64 9.27 -4.76
N ASP A 163 -0.38 9.55 -3.95
CA ASP A 163 -0.30 10.58 -2.91
C ASP A 163 0.43 9.95 -1.72
N VAL A 164 1.67 10.40 -1.47
CA VAL A 164 2.54 9.84 -0.42
C VAL A 164 2.71 10.85 0.70
N ARG A 165 2.51 10.39 1.94
CA ARG A 165 2.73 11.18 3.15
C ARG A 165 3.66 10.43 4.09
N VAL A 166 4.77 11.06 4.48
CA VAL A 166 5.70 10.51 5.47
C VAL A 166 5.40 11.13 6.82
N PHE A 167 5.11 10.31 7.81
CA PHE A 167 4.90 10.77 9.18
C PHE A 167 6.25 10.98 9.89
N ASP A 168 6.45 12.15 10.50
CA ASP A 168 7.56 12.37 11.42
C ASP A 168 7.18 11.95 12.85
N PRO A 169 7.81 10.93 13.45
CA PRO A 169 7.48 10.49 14.80
C PRO A 169 8.07 11.38 15.92
N ALA A 170 8.81 12.45 15.60
CA ALA A 170 9.31 13.38 16.59
C ALA A 170 8.16 13.98 17.43
N GLY A 171 8.30 13.95 18.75
CA GLY A 171 7.27 14.43 19.68
C GLY A 171 6.07 13.50 19.86
N LEU A 172 6.04 12.31 19.25
CA LEU A 172 5.01 11.31 19.56
C LEU A 172 5.21 10.78 21.00
N PRO A 173 4.20 10.88 21.89
CA PRO A 173 4.34 10.42 23.26
C PRO A 173 4.39 8.89 23.36
N GLN A 174 4.89 8.38 24.49
CA GLN A 174 4.79 6.97 24.83
C GLN A 174 3.32 6.55 24.90
N LYS A 175 2.98 5.39 24.34
CA LYS A 175 1.61 4.87 24.43
C LYS A 175 1.20 4.70 25.89
N ASP A 176 0.20 5.47 26.30
CA ASP A 176 -0.47 5.43 27.59
C ASP A 176 -1.99 5.54 27.42
N ASP A 177 -2.74 5.63 28.52
CA ASP A 177 -4.21 5.70 28.51
C ASP A 177 -4.76 7.13 28.65
N ILE A 178 -3.91 8.16 28.49
CA ILE A 178 -4.27 9.56 28.78
C ILE A 178 -4.06 10.45 27.55
N GLN A 179 -2.94 10.29 26.83
CA GLN A 179 -2.52 11.21 25.77
C GLN A 179 -3.21 10.97 24.42
N HIS A 180 -4.45 10.49 24.43
CA HIS A 180 -5.21 10.20 23.21
C HIS A 180 -5.42 11.44 22.33
N ASP A 181 -5.55 12.63 22.92
CA ASP A 181 -5.77 13.90 22.20
C ASP A 181 -4.47 14.64 21.85
N HIS A 182 -3.31 14.03 22.10
CA HIS A 182 -2.03 14.64 21.75
C HIS A 182 -1.95 14.87 20.22
N PRO A 183 -1.51 16.06 19.74
CA PRO A 183 -1.54 16.41 18.32
C PRO A 183 -0.88 15.36 17.40
N LYS A 184 0.31 14.85 17.78
CA LYS A 184 0.99 13.78 17.03
C LYS A 184 0.24 12.45 16.98
N VAL A 185 -0.53 12.13 18.02
CA VAL A 185 -1.36 10.91 18.06
C VAL A 185 -2.54 11.05 17.10
N GLN A 186 -3.19 12.21 17.12
CA GLN A 186 -4.31 12.52 16.21
C GLN A 186 -3.84 12.56 14.75
N GLU A 187 -2.71 13.23 14.48
CA GLU A 187 -2.07 13.26 13.16
C GLU A 187 -1.80 11.84 12.62
N LEU A 188 -1.14 10.98 13.43
CA LEU A 188 -0.85 9.61 13.02
C LEU A 188 -2.11 8.80 12.73
N ARG A 189 -3.15 8.94 13.55
CA ARG A 189 -4.43 8.25 13.37
C ARG A 189 -5.17 8.71 12.13
N GLU A 190 -5.23 10.02 11.88
CA GLU A 190 -5.88 10.56 10.68
C GLU A 190 -5.10 10.19 9.41
N LEU A 191 -3.77 10.18 9.45
CA LEU A 191 -2.95 9.66 8.34
C LEU A 191 -3.20 8.17 8.08
N SER A 192 -3.29 7.35 9.13
CA SER A 192 -3.61 5.91 8.96
C SER A 192 -5.03 5.72 8.41
N LYS A 193 -5.99 6.53 8.84
CA LYS A 193 -7.36 6.49 8.34
C LYS A 193 -7.44 6.92 6.87
N TRP A 194 -6.67 7.94 6.49
CA TRP A 194 -6.59 8.48 5.14
C TRP A 194 -6.00 7.49 4.12
N SER A 195 -5.09 6.62 4.53
CA SER A 195 -4.32 5.77 3.62
C SER A 195 -5.13 4.62 2.98
N ASP A 196 -4.70 4.20 1.79
CA ASP A 196 -5.08 2.94 1.12
C ASP A 196 -4.05 1.84 1.41
N GLY A 197 -2.80 2.23 1.67
CA GLY A 197 -1.70 1.32 1.97
C GLY A 197 -0.58 1.99 2.76
N HIS A 198 0.27 1.19 3.40
CA HIS A 198 1.40 1.68 4.18
C HIS A 198 2.75 1.18 3.66
N VAL A 199 3.81 1.93 3.96
CA VAL A 199 5.20 1.46 3.93
C VAL A 199 5.79 1.58 5.33
N TRP A 200 6.28 0.47 5.87
CA TRP A 200 6.85 0.41 7.22
C TRP A 200 8.34 0.13 7.16
N VAL A 201 9.16 1.08 7.64
CA VAL A 201 10.63 0.97 7.60
C VAL A 201 11.23 1.04 8.99
N SER A 202 11.60 -0.12 9.56
CA SER A 202 12.27 -0.17 10.87
C SER A 202 13.76 -0.45 10.72
N PRO A 203 14.65 0.22 11.47
CA PRO A 203 15.96 -0.35 11.75
C PRO A 203 15.82 -1.68 12.49
N GLU A 204 16.86 -2.49 12.42
CA GLU A 204 17.08 -3.57 13.36
C GLU A 204 17.99 -3.07 14.49
N GLN A 205 17.46 -3.03 15.72
CA GLN A 205 18.20 -2.66 16.91
C GLN A 205 18.10 -3.79 17.93
N HIS A 206 19.27 -4.24 18.42
CA HIS A 206 19.38 -5.43 19.27
C HIS A 206 18.63 -6.66 18.71
N GLY A 207 18.69 -6.84 17.39
CA GLY A 207 18.08 -7.97 16.70
C GLY A 207 16.56 -7.91 16.55
N ASN A 208 15.92 -6.76 16.79
CA ASN A 208 14.46 -6.61 16.68
C ASN A 208 14.05 -5.25 16.06
N LEU A 209 12.76 -5.08 15.77
CA LEU A 209 12.18 -3.79 15.38
C LEU A 209 12.33 -2.76 16.51
N THR A 210 12.42 -1.48 16.15
CA THR A 210 12.71 -0.43 17.13
C THR A 210 11.51 -0.04 17.98
N GLY A 211 11.75 0.36 19.24
CA GLY A 211 10.69 0.88 20.11
C GLY A 211 9.96 2.10 19.52
N ILE A 212 10.68 2.98 18.80
CA ILE A 212 10.09 4.13 18.09
C ILE A 212 9.09 3.66 17.02
N PHE A 213 9.45 2.61 16.25
CA PHE A 213 8.53 2.06 15.27
C PHE A 213 7.31 1.42 15.94
N LYS A 214 7.54 0.64 17.00
CA LYS A 214 6.46 -0.05 17.71
C LYS A 214 5.46 0.92 18.33
N GLN A 215 5.93 2.01 18.93
CA GLN A 215 5.09 3.05 19.51
C GLN A 215 4.13 3.67 18.49
N GLN A 216 4.58 3.92 17.26
CA GLN A 216 3.70 4.42 16.20
C GLN A 216 2.54 3.44 15.95
N ILE A 217 2.82 2.15 15.81
CA ILE A 217 1.75 1.16 15.58
C ILE A 217 0.83 1.02 16.80
N ASP A 218 1.36 1.12 18.02
CA ASP A 218 0.58 1.02 19.27
C ASP A 218 -0.42 2.17 19.45
N TRP A 219 -0.18 3.31 18.81
CA TRP A 219 -1.13 4.42 18.79
C TRP A 219 -2.27 4.26 17.78
N ILE A 220 -2.13 3.36 16.80
CA ILE A 220 -3.14 3.08 15.78
C ILE A 220 -4.08 1.99 16.31
N PRO A 221 -5.35 2.31 16.62
CA PRO A 221 -6.28 1.31 17.12
C PRO A 221 -6.76 0.38 15.99
N LEU A 222 -7.12 -0.86 16.33
CA LEU A 222 -7.80 -1.77 15.40
C LEU A 222 -9.23 -1.30 15.05
N SER A 223 -9.89 -0.62 16.00
CA SER A 223 -11.23 -0.06 15.84
C SER A 223 -11.34 1.23 16.64
N SER A 224 -11.92 2.27 16.04
CA SER A 224 -12.37 3.47 16.73
C SER A 224 -13.84 3.67 16.37
N GLY A 225 -14.73 3.13 17.21
CA GLY A 225 -16.14 2.96 16.86
C GLY A 225 -16.29 2.02 15.66
N SER A 226 -16.96 2.48 14.60
CA SER A 226 -17.14 1.76 13.33
C SER A 226 -15.95 1.84 12.38
N VAL A 227 -15.00 2.74 12.61
CA VAL A 227 -13.85 2.96 11.72
C VAL A 227 -12.74 1.98 12.05
N ARG A 228 -12.19 1.32 11.02
CA ARG A 228 -11.04 0.40 11.13
C ARG A 228 -9.86 0.99 10.35
N PRO A 229 -8.94 1.72 11.02
CA PRO A 229 -7.89 2.52 10.36
C PRO A 229 -6.81 1.74 9.61
N THR A 230 -6.72 0.42 9.76
CA THR A 230 -5.73 -0.40 9.04
C THR A 230 -6.33 -1.60 8.31
N GLN A 231 -7.56 -2.01 8.66
CA GLN A 231 -8.13 -3.24 8.14
C GLN A 231 -8.27 -3.20 6.61
N GLY A 232 -7.81 -4.25 5.94
CA GLY A 232 -7.93 -4.43 4.49
C GLY A 232 -6.89 -3.69 3.65
N ARG A 233 -6.22 -2.68 4.22
CA ARG A 233 -5.18 -1.89 3.54
C ARG A 233 -3.96 -2.73 3.19
N THR A 234 -3.25 -2.34 2.14
CA THR A 234 -2.00 -3.00 1.72
C THR A 234 -0.81 -2.53 2.58
N LEU A 235 0.22 -3.36 2.70
CA LEU A 235 1.41 -3.03 3.47
C LEU A 235 2.68 -3.56 2.78
N ALA A 236 3.64 -2.66 2.54
CA ALA A 236 5.03 -3.03 2.25
C ALA A 236 5.91 -2.84 3.49
N ILE A 237 6.86 -3.74 3.69
CA ILE A 237 7.77 -3.71 4.84
C ILE A 237 9.22 -3.68 4.37
N ALA A 238 10.03 -2.88 5.06
CA ALA A 238 11.45 -2.81 4.84
C ALA A 238 12.22 -2.69 6.16
N GLN A 239 13.48 -3.14 6.15
CA GLN A 239 14.41 -2.88 7.24
C GLN A 239 15.77 -2.40 6.76
N VAL A 240 16.48 -1.76 7.69
CA VAL A 240 17.92 -1.48 7.58
C VAL A 240 18.65 -2.11 8.75
N SER A 241 19.88 -2.58 8.53
CA SER A 241 20.77 -3.06 9.59
C SER A 241 22.13 -2.37 9.49
N GLY A 242 22.77 -2.13 10.63
CA GLY A 242 24.17 -1.69 10.67
C GLY A 242 25.16 -2.84 10.42
N GLY A 243 24.73 -4.09 10.60
CA GLY A 243 25.56 -5.28 10.47
C GLY A 243 25.28 -6.09 9.19
N SER A 244 25.61 -7.37 9.24
CA SER A 244 25.26 -8.35 8.20
C SER A 244 23.74 -8.43 7.97
N GLN A 245 23.37 -9.05 6.84
CA GLN A 245 21.96 -9.20 6.48
C GLN A 245 21.20 -10.01 7.53
N SER A 246 20.02 -9.50 7.86
CA SER A 246 19.08 -10.07 8.82
C SER A 246 17.66 -9.83 8.31
N PHE A 247 16.70 -10.55 8.88
CA PHE A 247 15.28 -10.40 8.55
C PHE A 247 14.40 -10.29 9.79
N ASN A 248 14.99 -10.10 10.98
CA ASN A 248 14.23 -10.16 12.24
C ASN A 248 13.21 -9.02 12.34
N ALA A 249 13.59 -7.80 11.96
CA ALA A 249 12.69 -6.66 11.98
C ALA A 249 11.54 -6.84 10.98
N VAL A 250 11.81 -7.19 9.72
CA VAL A 250 10.74 -7.43 8.72
C VAL A 250 9.85 -8.63 9.08
N ASN A 251 10.39 -9.69 9.66
CA ASN A 251 9.57 -10.81 10.13
C ASN A 251 8.57 -10.37 11.21
N SER A 252 9.05 -9.55 12.15
CA SER A 252 8.20 -8.99 13.20
C SER A 252 7.17 -8.00 12.65
N LEU A 253 7.56 -7.15 11.70
CA LEU A 253 6.66 -6.23 11.00
C LEU A 253 5.59 -6.98 10.20
N ARG A 254 5.92 -8.12 9.59
CA ARG A 254 4.95 -8.96 8.87
C ARG A 254 3.89 -9.53 9.80
N ILE A 255 4.33 -10.05 10.96
CA ILE A 255 3.42 -10.56 12.01
C ILE A 255 2.56 -9.41 12.56
N LEU A 256 3.14 -8.23 12.74
CA LEU A 256 2.42 -7.04 13.19
C LEU A 256 1.40 -6.57 12.15
N GLY A 257 1.74 -6.55 10.86
CA GLY A 257 0.83 -6.23 9.76
C GLY A 257 -0.37 -7.17 9.71
N ARG A 258 -0.15 -8.47 9.93
CA ARG A 258 -1.24 -9.45 10.12
C ARG A 258 -2.12 -9.09 11.32
N TRP A 259 -1.52 -8.70 12.45
CA TRP A 259 -2.29 -8.28 13.64
C TRP A 259 -3.16 -7.05 13.34
N MET A 260 -2.62 -6.09 12.57
CA MET A 260 -3.31 -4.91 12.09
C MET A 260 -4.29 -5.19 10.94
N ARG A 261 -4.50 -6.46 10.58
CA ARG A 261 -5.40 -6.94 9.51
C ARG A 261 -5.10 -6.31 8.15
N MET A 262 -3.83 -6.02 7.89
CA MET A 262 -3.34 -5.50 6.61
C MET A 262 -2.93 -6.64 5.68
N PHE A 263 -3.03 -6.41 4.37
CA PHE A 263 -2.48 -7.30 3.36
C PHE A 263 -1.00 -6.97 3.15
N VAL A 264 -0.12 -7.71 3.84
CA VAL A 264 1.34 -7.53 3.71
C VAL A 264 1.80 -8.19 2.40
N ILE A 265 2.31 -7.39 1.47
CA ILE A 265 2.76 -7.91 0.17
C ILE A 265 3.88 -8.94 0.35
N PRO A 266 4.01 -9.92 -0.57
CA PRO A 266 5.04 -10.95 -0.49
C PRO A 266 6.47 -10.38 -0.44
N ASN A 267 6.81 -9.43 -1.33
CA ASN A 267 8.14 -8.86 -1.38
C ASN A 267 8.44 -7.97 -0.16
N GLN A 268 9.72 -7.94 0.21
CA GLN A 268 10.22 -7.13 1.33
C GLN A 268 11.68 -6.73 1.07
N SER A 269 12.09 -5.61 1.65
CA SER A 269 13.46 -5.10 1.55
C SER A 269 14.21 -5.24 2.87
N SER A 270 15.44 -5.74 2.83
CA SER A 270 16.35 -5.75 3.98
C SER A 270 17.74 -5.33 3.55
N VAL A 271 18.14 -4.14 3.98
CA VAL A 271 19.40 -3.51 3.56
C VAL A 271 20.48 -3.72 4.64
N PRO A 272 21.46 -4.62 4.43
CA PRO A 272 22.59 -4.81 5.33
C PRO A 272 23.58 -3.65 5.24
N LYS A 273 24.40 -3.48 6.28
CA LYS A 273 25.47 -2.47 6.36
C LYS A 273 25.02 -1.13 5.78
N ALA A 274 23.84 -0.65 6.18
CA ALA A 274 23.16 0.44 5.48
C ALA A 274 24.01 1.71 5.35
N TYR A 275 24.96 1.93 6.25
CA TYR A 275 25.93 3.02 6.18
C TYR A 275 26.82 3.02 4.93
N THR A 276 26.97 1.90 4.22
CA THR A 276 27.70 1.81 2.94
C THR A 276 26.80 1.90 1.72
N GLN A 277 25.48 1.98 1.92
CA GLN A 277 24.48 1.90 0.84
C GLN A 277 23.91 3.28 0.46
N PHE A 278 24.36 4.35 1.12
CA PHE A 278 23.92 5.72 0.86
C PHE A 278 25.13 6.63 0.66
N THR A 279 24.99 7.64 -0.20
CA THR A 279 25.98 8.71 -0.40
C THR A 279 26.18 9.52 0.88
N SER A 280 27.22 10.36 0.92
CA SER A 280 27.49 11.25 2.05
C SER A 280 26.32 12.24 2.29
N GLU A 281 26.34 12.92 3.44
CA GLU A 281 25.32 13.95 3.73
C GLU A 281 25.43 15.11 2.73
N ASP A 282 26.65 15.50 2.38
CA ASP A 282 26.94 16.56 1.40
C ASP A 282 26.52 16.19 -0.03
N GLU A 283 26.46 14.88 -0.34
CA GLU A 283 25.99 14.34 -1.63
C GLU A 283 24.49 13.96 -1.62
N GLY A 284 23.71 14.51 -0.68
CA GLY A 284 22.26 14.38 -0.67
C GLY A 284 21.70 13.07 -0.11
N SER A 285 22.52 12.22 0.53
CA SER A 285 22.09 11.00 1.24
C SER A 285 21.23 10.04 0.40
N ARG A 286 21.61 9.83 -0.86
CA ARG A 286 20.90 8.98 -1.83
C ARG A 286 21.34 7.53 -1.79
N MET A 287 20.44 6.61 -2.07
CA MET A 287 20.78 5.18 -2.13
C MET A 287 21.64 4.87 -3.37
N LEU A 288 22.78 4.22 -3.13
CA LEU A 288 23.73 3.79 -4.16
C LEU A 288 23.18 2.62 -4.98
N ALA A 289 23.70 2.45 -6.19
CA ALA A 289 23.35 1.33 -7.06
C ALA A 289 23.73 -0.01 -6.43
N SER A 290 22.72 -0.87 -6.22
CA SER A 290 22.89 -2.22 -5.69
C SER A 290 21.63 -3.06 -5.93
N SER A 291 21.75 -4.37 -5.76
CA SER A 291 20.60 -5.28 -5.76
C SER A 291 19.59 -4.97 -4.65
N ASN A 292 20.03 -4.36 -3.54
CA ASN A 292 19.12 -3.89 -2.49
C ASN A 292 18.26 -2.71 -2.95
N ARG A 293 18.82 -1.84 -3.81
CA ARG A 293 18.09 -0.74 -4.43
C ARG A 293 17.03 -1.27 -5.41
N GLU A 294 17.41 -2.23 -6.26
CA GLU A 294 16.47 -2.91 -7.16
C GLU A 294 15.34 -3.60 -6.38
N ARG A 295 15.67 -4.31 -5.28
CA ARG A 295 14.66 -4.93 -4.41
C ARG A 295 13.69 -3.90 -3.81
N LEU A 296 14.16 -2.71 -3.46
CA LEU A 296 13.28 -1.65 -2.96
C LEU A 296 12.28 -1.23 -4.05
N VAL A 297 12.76 -1.08 -5.30
CA VAL A 297 11.90 -0.77 -6.45
C VAL A 297 10.85 -1.85 -6.65
N ASP A 298 11.24 -3.13 -6.63
CA ASP A 298 10.30 -4.27 -6.73
C ASP A 298 9.19 -4.17 -5.68
N CYS A 299 9.55 -3.88 -4.42
CA CYS A 299 8.59 -3.78 -3.33
C CYS A 299 7.58 -2.63 -3.54
N MET A 300 8.04 -1.48 -4.03
CA MET A 300 7.17 -0.31 -4.25
C MET A 300 6.28 -0.50 -5.46
N GLU A 301 6.82 -1.07 -6.54
CA GLU A 301 6.05 -1.42 -7.73
C GLU A 301 4.97 -2.46 -7.40
N GLU A 302 5.34 -3.50 -6.65
CA GLU A 302 4.42 -4.54 -6.18
C GLU A 302 3.33 -3.96 -5.27
N LEU A 303 3.68 -3.07 -4.33
CA LEU A 303 2.72 -2.40 -3.46
C LEU A 303 1.65 -1.66 -4.28
N VAL A 304 2.06 -0.89 -5.30
CA VAL A 304 1.12 -0.16 -6.17
C VAL A 304 0.19 -1.13 -6.90
N LYS A 305 0.75 -2.17 -7.55
CA LYS A 305 -0.04 -3.18 -8.27
C LYS A 305 -1.09 -3.84 -7.39
N TYR A 306 -0.71 -4.30 -6.19
CA TYR A 306 -1.65 -4.90 -5.25
C TYR A 306 -2.69 -3.91 -4.74
N THR A 307 -2.29 -2.66 -4.48
CA THR A 307 -3.22 -1.64 -3.96
C THR A 307 -4.29 -1.30 -4.99
N ILE A 308 -3.94 -1.21 -6.29
CA ILE A 308 -4.92 -1.03 -7.38
C ILE A 308 -5.95 -2.17 -7.39
N VAL A 309 -5.49 -3.41 -7.25
CA VAL A 309 -6.37 -4.60 -7.27
C VAL A 309 -7.25 -4.68 -6.03
N MET A 310 -6.71 -4.36 -4.86
CA MET A 310 -7.38 -4.60 -3.58
C MET A 310 -8.30 -3.45 -3.17
N ARG A 311 -7.93 -2.19 -3.44
CA ARG A 311 -8.64 -0.99 -2.96
C ARG A 311 -10.15 -0.99 -3.27
N PRO A 312 -10.61 -1.33 -4.49
CA PRO A 312 -12.04 -1.37 -4.80
C PRO A 312 -12.86 -2.39 -3.99
N HIS A 313 -12.17 -3.29 -3.26
CA HIS A 313 -12.76 -4.44 -2.60
C HIS A 313 -12.48 -4.50 -1.09
N PHE A 314 -11.95 -3.43 -0.48
CA PHE A 314 -11.67 -3.41 0.97
C PHE A 314 -12.90 -3.74 1.83
N ASP A 315 -14.08 -3.22 1.48
CA ASP A 315 -15.32 -3.53 2.20
C ASP A 315 -15.75 -4.99 2.03
N LEU A 316 -15.62 -5.52 0.81
CA LEU A 316 -15.91 -6.93 0.51
C LEU A 316 -15.01 -7.87 1.33
N PHE A 317 -13.70 -7.60 1.37
CA PHE A 317 -12.76 -8.38 2.18
C PHE A 317 -12.96 -8.17 3.69
N GLY A 318 -13.56 -7.06 4.09
CA GLY A 318 -13.94 -6.76 5.46
C GLY A 318 -15.22 -7.45 5.94
N ASP A 319 -16.07 -7.93 5.02
CA ASP A 319 -17.36 -8.55 5.35
C ASP A 319 -17.21 -10.01 5.81
N ARG A 320 -17.04 -10.19 7.12
CA ARG A 320 -16.80 -11.50 7.75
C ARG A 320 -18.08 -12.18 8.21
N PHE A 321 -18.16 -13.49 7.95
CA PHE A 321 -19.25 -14.33 8.42
C PHE A 321 -19.52 -14.19 9.92
N SER A 322 -18.49 -14.30 10.78
CA SER A 322 -18.65 -14.21 12.23
C SER A 322 -19.19 -12.85 12.70
N GLU A 323 -18.79 -11.75 12.06
CA GLU A 323 -19.29 -10.40 12.37
C GLU A 323 -20.76 -10.24 11.92
N ARG A 324 -21.16 -10.87 10.81
CA ARG A 324 -22.57 -10.92 10.39
C ARG A 324 -23.44 -11.70 11.37
N GLU A 325 -22.94 -12.83 11.88
CA GLU A 325 -23.67 -13.62 12.89
C GLU A 325 -23.79 -12.87 14.23
N GLU A 326 -22.73 -12.19 14.68
CA GLU A 326 -22.77 -11.35 15.88
C GLU A 326 -23.81 -10.23 15.76
N ARG A 327 -23.85 -9.55 14.60
CA ARG A 327 -24.83 -8.49 14.34
C ARG A 327 -26.26 -9.03 14.39
N LYS A 328 -26.54 -10.15 13.74
CA LYS A 328 -27.86 -10.81 13.80
C LYS A 328 -28.25 -11.16 15.24
N ALA A 329 -27.30 -11.65 16.05
CA ALA A 329 -27.55 -12.00 17.44
C ALA A 329 -27.86 -10.77 18.30
N LYS A 330 -27.19 -9.63 18.08
CA LYS A 330 -27.49 -8.36 18.76
C LYS A 330 -28.85 -7.80 18.35
N GLU A 331 -29.15 -7.81 17.06
CA GLU A 331 -30.45 -7.42 16.51
C GLU A 331 -31.60 -8.25 17.10
N ALA A 332 -31.42 -9.56 17.24
CA ALA A 332 -32.40 -10.45 17.85
C ALA A 332 -32.63 -10.19 19.35
N LYS A 333 -31.64 -9.62 20.06
CA LYS A 333 -31.73 -9.24 21.47
C LYS A 333 -32.28 -7.83 21.71
N GLY A 334 -32.51 -7.04 20.64
CA GLY A 334 -32.93 -5.64 20.75
C GLY A 334 -31.82 -4.70 21.24
N GLU A 335 -30.57 -5.17 21.29
CA GLU A 335 -29.40 -4.38 21.61
C GLU A 335 -28.94 -3.70 20.31
N LYS A 336 -29.27 -2.40 20.15
CA LYS A 336 -28.78 -1.58 19.03
C LYS A 336 -27.35 -1.12 19.26
#